data_AF-A0A9N8ETW2-F1
#
_entry.id   AF-A0A9N8ETW2-F1
#
_cell.length_a   1.000
_cell.length_b   1.000
_cell.length_c   1.000
_cell.angle_alpha   90.00
_cell.angle_beta   90.00
_cell.angle_gamma   90.00
#
_symmetry.space_group_name_H-M   'P 1'
#
loop_
_entity.id
_entity.type
_entity.pdbx_description
1 polymer ?
#
loop_
_entity_poly.entity_id
_entity_poly.type
_entity_poly.pdbx_seq_one_letter_code
_entity_poly.pdbx_strand_id
1 'polypeptide(L)'
;MTTNNAASCRRGKTPTESTSAANQQQTVSPAASTKRASGTHRATGSRLWVMGMLALSYPTAKFADWVLSPLSSDARSLAFSEEFLAKTMPVQFGGLYGTEQEDRESDITRNMHPQRHAQSHKRSTTAVSVSMSATNSSSNAKTACLTTTCMQTQGQALARAFPDRTDQSQWCKDTKAERPNKEGLILVKVPKAASSTSAGVALRIANRHKCQALQWQHKPGTTYAHRDQQNSFLFTSIRDPASRVLSYLFFIEISIDGGEYSDEWILDRLKHFSGRYGSIQDGQGGFTMQFAALEEIPHFSAWSPKDRIRVKNPEDIQERVQRMVQQDYDFMLVVERMDESLVALSLLLGIDVADVLVTSSKVAGSYFYDPPRHQCVSLTKSFASPAVKEYLESDDWKAQNYGDYLLHAAANRSLDLTIERLGRQRFDVAMERYRLLQKREKEQCAPHVQFPCSKSGQPQPKRARQECYQRDFGCGYKCIDEIVAEIETSEARREAV
;
A
#
# COMPACT_ATOMS: atom_id res chain seq x y z
N MET A 1 39.95 -25.46 46.71
CA MET A 1 41.21 -25.32 45.95
C MET A 1 41.08 -24.12 45.03
N THR A 2 41.79 -23.06 45.41
CA THR A 2 41.92 -21.78 44.72
C THR A 2 42.88 -21.88 43.55
N THR A 3 42.50 -21.41 42.36
CA THR A 3 43.47 -20.86 41.40
C THR A 3 42.88 -19.66 40.67
N ASN A 4 43.52 -18.52 40.93
CA ASN A 4 43.45 -17.27 40.19
C ASN A 4 43.90 -17.46 38.74
N ASN A 5 43.38 -16.63 37.82
CA ASN A 5 44.18 -16.12 36.71
C ASN A 5 43.71 -14.73 36.30
N ALA A 6 44.57 -13.76 36.60
CA ALA A 6 44.50 -12.39 36.11
C ALA A 6 45.08 -12.32 34.70
N ALA A 7 44.39 -11.64 33.78
CA ALA A 7 44.91 -11.31 32.46
C ALA A 7 44.96 -9.80 32.27
N SER A 8 46.15 -9.35 31.89
CA SER A 8 46.68 -8.00 31.81
C SER A 8 46.13 -7.22 30.60
N CYS A 9 45.59 -6.03 30.83
CA CYS A 9 45.36 -5.00 29.80
C CYS A 9 46.68 -4.38 29.33
N ARG A 10 47.06 -4.60 28.06
CA ARG A 10 48.08 -3.80 27.36
C ARG A 10 47.43 -2.92 26.29
N ARG A 11 47.77 -1.63 26.35
CA ARG A 11 47.50 -0.58 25.36
C ARG A 11 48.32 -0.84 24.09
N GLY A 12 47.69 -0.74 22.92
CA GLY A 12 48.34 -0.53 21.61
C GLY A 12 47.48 0.49 20.85
N LYS A 13 47.93 1.74 20.73
CA LYS A 13 48.64 2.32 19.57
C LYS A 13 47.82 2.27 18.28
N THR A 14 47.26 3.44 17.96
CA THR A 14 46.78 3.90 16.66
C THR A 14 47.82 3.74 15.55
N PRO A 15 47.40 3.38 14.33
CA PRO A 15 48.06 3.79 13.11
C PRO A 15 47.20 4.81 12.36
N THR A 16 47.78 5.99 12.16
CA THR A 16 47.50 6.89 11.04
C THR A 16 47.85 6.20 9.73
N GLU A 17 46.92 6.17 8.77
CA GLU A 17 47.26 5.97 7.37
C GLU A 17 46.41 6.85 6.46
N SER A 18 47.12 7.68 5.73
CA SER A 18 46.74 8.54 4.63
C SER A 18 46.85 7.80 3.32
N THR A 19 45.87 7.90 2.42
CA THR A 19 45.96 7.85 0.95
C THR A 19 44.52 8.08 0.43
N SER A 20 44.17 9.23 -0.16
CA SER A 20 44.45 9.75 -1.51
C SER A 20 43.78 8.97 -2.66
N ALA A 21 43.11 9.74 -3.53
CA ALA A 21 42.50 9.41 -4.84
C ALA A 21 41.06 8.83 -4.79
N ALA A 22 40.11 9.21 -5.65
CA ALA A 22 40.01 10.27 -6.64
C ALA A 22 38.51 10.54 -6.84
N ASN A 23 38.13 11.81 -6.77
CA ASN A 23 36.75 12.28 -6.93
C ASN A 23 36.60 12.73 -8.40
N GLN A 24 36.01 11.92 -9.27
CA GLN A 24 35.63 12.35 -10.62
C GLN A 24 34.25 13.03 -10.56
N GLN A 25 34.28 14.35 -10.42
CA GLN A 25 33.14 15.21 -10.73
C GLN A 25 33.02 15.32 -12.26
N GLN A 26 31.96 14.76 -12.83
CA GLN A 26 31.54 15.11 -14.18
C GLN A 26 30.80 16.45 -14.12
N THR A 27 31.51 17.51 -14.50
CA THR A 27 30.96 18.81 -14.85
C THR A 27 30.27 18.69 -16.23
N VAL A 28 28.96 18.87 -16.28
CA VAL A 28 28.23 19.11 -17.54
C VAL A 28 27.92 20.59 -17.61
N SER A 29 28.65 21.32 -18.45
CA SER A 29 28.33 22.71 -18.82
C SER A 29 27.16 22.76 -19.80
N PRO A 30 26.24 23.73 -19.69
CA PRO A 30 25.18 23.91 -20.67
C PRO A 30 25.68 24.73 -21.87
N ALA A 31 25.44 24.21 -23.07
CA ALA A 31 25.63 24.94 -24.32
C ALA A 31 24.48 25.95 -24.51
N ALA A 32 24.86 27.21 -24.67
CA ALA A 32 23.98 28.30 -25.04
C ALA A 32 23.44 28.10 -26.46
N SER A 33 22.11 28.19 -26.62
CA SER A 33 21.44 28.28 -27.91
C SER A 33 20.63 29.57 -27.94
N THR A 34 21.22 30.58 -28.56
CA THR A 34 20.54 31.80 -29.01
C THR A 34 19.54 31.47 -30.10
N LYS A 35 18.25 31.73 -29.89
CA LYS A 35 17.29 31.92 -30.97
C LYS A 35 16.50 33.23 -30.82
N ARG A 36 16.45 33.90 -31.96
CA ARG A 36 15.94 35.24 -32.26
C ARG A 36 14.51 35.47 -31.79
N ALA A 37 14.29 36.71 -31.38
CA ALA A 37 13.00 37.38 -31.37
C ALA A 37 12.46 37.59 -32.79
N SER A 38 11.17 37.32 -32.98
CA SER A 38 10.34 37.99 -33.97
C SER A 38 8.93 38.03 -33.41
N GLY A 39 8.48 39.24 -33.04
CA GLY A 39 7.12 39.48 -32.60
C GLY A 39 6.16 39.60 -33.79
N THR A 40 4.90 39.28 -33.54
CA THR A 40 3.76 39.84 -34.27
C THR A 40 2.55 39.88 -33.33
N HIS A 41 1.97 41.08 -33.20
CA HIS A 41 0.64 41.33 -32.68
C HIS A 41 -0.43 40.65 -33.57
N ARG A 42 -1.55 40.19 -32.98
CA ARG A 42 -2.88 40.85 -33.00
C ARG A 42 -4.04 39.83 -32.88
N ALA A 43 -5.12 40.35 -32.30
CA ALA A 43 -6.53 40.00 -32.51
C ALA A 43 -7.17 38.90 -31.64
N THR A 44 -7.82 39.40 -30.58
CA THR A 44 -9.01 38.85 -29.95
C THR A 44 -10.12 38.57 -30.97
N GLY A 45 -10.62 37.34 -30.98
CA GLY A 45 -11.79 36.93 -31.77
C GLY A 45 -12.68 35.99 -30.96
N SER A 46 -13.76 36.53 -30.41
CA SER A 46 -14.83 35.79 -29.76
C SER A 46 -15.53 34.88 -30.79
N ARG A 47 -15.71 33.59 -30.47
CA ARG A 47 -16.61 32.69 -31.22
C ARG A 47 -17.70 32.16 -30.29
N LEU A 48 -18.93 32.59 -30.60
CA LEU A 48 -20.18 31.97 -30.20
C LEU A 48 -20.18 30.50 -30.65
N TRP A 49 -20.55 29.59 -29.76
CA TRP A 49 -20.97 28.24 -30.11
C TRP A 49 -22.50 28.20 -30.18
N VAL A 50 -23.01 27.88 -31.37
CA VAL A 50 -24.42 27.54 -31.61
C VAL A 50 -24.55 26.03 -31.40
N MET A 51 -25.41 25.62 -30.45
CA MET A 51 -25.84 24.23 -30.30
C MET A 51 -26.86 23.89 -31.39
N GLY A 52 -26.50 22.97 -32.29
CA GLY A 52 -27.44 22.30 -33.19
C GLY A 52 -27.76 20.90 -32.67
N MET A 53 -29.01 20.68 -32.27
CA MET A 53 -29.57 19.35 -32.01
C MET A 53 -29.81 18.63 -33.34
N LEU A 54 -29.23 17.44 -33.50
CA LEU A 54 -29.60 16.47 -34.55
C LEU A 54 -29.97 15.16 -33.87
N ALA A 55 -31.26 14.83 -33.90
CA ALA A 55 -31.79 13.53 -33.56
C ALA A 55 -31.60 12.59 -34.76
N LEU A 56 -30.98 11.43 -34.55
CA LEU A 56 -30.95 10.34 -35.51
C LEU A 56 -31.57 9.09 -34.87
N SER A 57 -32.69 8.71 -35.45
CA SER A 57 -33.43 7.46 -35.29
C SER A 57 -32.73 6.31 -36.01
N TYR A 58 -32.63 5.14 -35.36
CA TYR A 58 -32.24 3.87 -35.98
C TYR A 58 -33.44 2.92 -36.07
N PRO A 59 -33.67 2.24 -37.21
CA PRO A 59 -34.66 1.19 -37.33
C PRO A 59 -34.07 -0.20 -37.02
N THR A 60 -34.88 -1.02 -36.37
CA THR A 60 -34.70 -2.46 -36.17
C THR A 60 -34.98 -3.23 -37.47
N ALA A 61 -34.12 -4.17 -37.85
CA ALA A 61 -34.42 -5.17 -38.88
C ALA A 61 -34.21 -6.59 -38.35
N LYS A 62 -35.25 -7.39 -38.54
CA LYS A 62 -35.36 -8.84 -38.34
C LYS A 62 -34.61 -9.59 -39.44
N PHE A 63 -34.13 -10.80 -39.15
CA PHE A 63 -33.98 -11.84 -40.16
C PHE A 63 -34.39 -13.19 -39.57
N ALA A 64 -35.24 -13.89 -40.31
CA ALA A 64 -35.72 -15.24 -40.05
C ALA A 64 -35.40 -16.12 -41.27
N ASP A 65 -35.20 -17.40 -40.98
CA ASP A 65 -35.39 -18.62 -41.78
C ASP A 65 -34.65 -18.85 -43.12
N TRP A 66 -33.98 -20.02 -43.21
CA TRP A 66 -34.18 -20.98 -44.33
C TRP A 66 -33.65 -22.41 -44.04
N VAL A 67 -34.60 -23.36 -43.95
CA VAL A 67 -34.76 -24.69 -44.62
C VAL A 67 -33.65 -25.78 -44.67
N LEU A 68 -33.95 -26.89 -43.98
CA LEU A 68 -33.88 -28.37 -44.21
C LEU A 68 -33.09 -29.06 -45.38
N SER A 69 -32.24 -30.05 -44.97
CA SER A 69 -32.14 -31.50 -45.39
C SER A 69 -31.56 -31.93 -46.78
N PRO A 70 -31.19 -33.22 -47.05
CA PRO A 70 -30.62 -34.34 -46.22
C PRO A 70 -29.56 -35.29 -46.90
N LEU A 71 -29.06 -36.28 -46.12
CA LEU A 71 -28.60 -37.67 -46.46
C LEU A 71 -27.37 -37.95 -47.37
N SER A 72 -26.38 -38.71 -46.85
CA SER A 72 -26.05 -40.09 -47.30
C SER A 72 -24.91 -40.77 -46.50
N SER A 73 -25.18 -42.04 -46.12
CA SER A 73 -24.34 -43.24 -45.89
C SER A 73 -22.85 -43.22 -46.30
N ASP A 74 -21.89 -43.83 -45.58
CA ASP A 74 -21.73 -45.30 -45.48
C ASP A 74 -20.83 -45.80 -44.32
N ALA A 75 -21.03 -47.08 -43.99
CA ALA A 75 -20.53 -47.83 -42.85
C ALA A 75 -19.25 -48.67 -43.11
N ARG A 76 -18.51 -49.01 -42.04
CA ARG A 76 -17.95 -50.34 -41.65
C ARG A 76 -16.93 -50.15 -40.51
N SER A 77 -17.25 -50.51 -39.27
CA SER A 77 -16.97 -51.82 -38.64
C SER A 77 -15.48 -52.13 -38.47
N LEU A 78 -14.97 -52.08 -37.23
CA LEU A 78 -14.32 -53.21 -36.56
C LEU A 78 -14.21 -52.91 -35.04
N ALA A 79 -14.70 -53.85 -34.24
CA ALA A 79 -14.61 -53.87 -32.79
C ALA A 79 -13.24 -54.38 -32.33
N PHE A 80 -12.70 -53.83 -31.23
CA PHE A 80 -12.00 -54.59 -30.19
C PHE A 80 -11.89 -53.76 -28.89
N SER A 81 -11.82 -54.49 -27.80
CA SER A 81 -12.18 -54.20 -26.40
C SER A 81 -11.19 -53.40 -25.54
N GLU A 82 -11.75 -52.79 -24.48
CA GLU A 82 -11.24 -52.46 -23.11
C GLU A 82 -9.86 -51.77 -22.97
N GLU A 83 -9.75 -50.51 -22.56
CA GLU A 83 -10.08 -49.88 -21.25
C GLU A 83 -9.00 -50.11 -20.18
N PHE A 84 -8.04 -49.16 -20.05
CA PHE A 84 -7.74 -48.42 -18.80
C PHE A 84 -6.55 -47.46 -19.02
N LEU A 85 -6.80 -46.15 -19.16
CA LEU A 85 -5.78 -45.11 -18.97
C LEU A 85 -6.42 -43.76 -18.58
N ALA A 86 -6.02 -43.31 -17.39
CA ALA A 86 -5.88 -41.93 -16.94
C ALA A 86 -6.98 -40.90 -17.30
N LYS A 87 -7.94 -40.75 -16.38
CA LYS A 87 -8.66 -39.47 -16.19
C LYS A 87 -7.74 -38.48 -15.48
N THR A 88 -7.06 -37.63 -16.25
CA THR A 88 -6.73 -36.26 -15.82
C THR A 88 -7.58 -35.31 -16.62
N MET A 89 -8.65 -34.80 -16.01
CA MET A 89 -9.47 -33.74 -16.61
C MET A 89 -8.68 -32.43 -16.58
N PRO A 90 -8.67 -31.64 -17.68
CA PRO A 90 -8.24 -30.26 -17.61
C PRO A 90 -9.34 -29.46 -16.91
N VAL A 91 -9.01 -28.84 -15.78
CA VAL A 91 -9.85 -27.78 -15.19
C VAL A 91 -9.80 -26.60 -16.16
N GLN A 92 -10.81 -26.50 -17.01
CA GLN A 92 -11.10 -25.29 -17.75
C GLN A 92 -11.53 -24.23 -16.72
N PHE A 93 -10.61 -23.33 -16.37
CA PHE A 93 -10.98 -22.04 -15.79
C PHE A 93 -11.72 -21.23 -16.86
N GLY A 94 -13.02 -21.48 -16.96
CA GLY A 94 -13.94 -20.72 -17.78
C GLY A 94 -13.94 -19.26 -17.31
N GLY A 95 -13.46 -18.39 -18.20
CA GLY A 95 -13.49 -16.95 -18.01
C GLY A 95 -14.92 -16.45 -17.80
N LEU A 96 -15.19 -15.98 -16.60
CA LEU A 96 -16.19 -14.97 -16.31
C LEU A 96 -15.48 -13.85 -15.54
N TYR A 97 -14.64 -13.11 -16.27
CA TYR A 97 -14.36 -11.74 -15.88
C TYR A 97 -15.68 -10.98 -16.07
N GLY A 98 -16.41 -10.81 -14.97
CA GLY A 98 -17.53 -9.89 -14.93
C GLY A 98 -17.05 -8.54 -15.43
N THR A 99 -17.74 -8.01 -16.44
CA THR A 99 -17.72 -6.59 -16.76
C THR A 99 -18.43 -5.84 -15.63
N GLU A 100 -17.84 -5.84 -14.44
CA GLU A 100 -18.25 -4.98 -13.35
C GLU A 100 -17.49 -3.67 -13.53
N GLN A 101 -18.23 -2.67 -14.00
CA GLN A 101 -18.29 -1.28 -13.56
C GLN A 101 -17.31 -0.88 -12.40
N GLU A 102 -16.01 -1.07 -12.59
CA GLU A 102 -14.95 -0.64 -11.67
C GLU A 102 -14.57 0.81 -11.97
N ASP A 103 -15.13 1.69 -11.14
CA ASP A 103 -14.68 3.00 -10.70
C ASP A 103 -13.72 3.78 -11.60
N ARG A 104 -14.28 4.89 -12.11
CA ARG A 104 -13.60 6.17 -12.41
C ARG A 104 -12.69 6.60 -11.25
N GLU A 105 -11.50 6.00 -11.13
CA GLU A 105 -10.46 6.44 -10.19
C GLU A 105 -9.83 7.78 -10.59
N SER A 106 -10.23 8.36 -11.73
CA SER A 106 -9.62 9.57 -12.29
C SER A 106 -10.52 10.76 -12.61
N ASP A 107 -11.83 10.57 -12.65
CA ASP A 107 -12.75 11.70 -12.88
C ASP A 107 -13.10 12.45 -11.58
N ILE A 108 -12.67 11.96 -10.41
CA ILE A 108 -13.02 12.55 -9.11
C ILE A 108 -11.97 13.55 -8.60
N THR A 109 -10.78 13.64 -9.21
CA THR A 109 -9.77 14.64 -8.81
C THR A 109 -10.07 16.06 -9.30
N ARG A 110 -11.09 16.29 -10.16
CA ARG A 110 -11.29 17.59 -10.80
C ARG A 110 -12.51 18.42 -10.39
N ASN A 111 -13.50 17.90 -9.68
CA ASN A 111 -14.69 18.69 -9.35
C ASN A 111 -15.39 18.22 -8.06
N MET A 112 -14.85 18.53 -6.89
CA MET A 112 -15.65 18.56 -5.66
C MET A 112 -15.34 19.80 -4.83
N HIS A 113 -16.16 20.84 -5.02
CA HIS A 113 -16.37 21.88 -4.02
C HIS A 113 -17.07 21.26 -2.79
N PRO A 114 -16.69 21.62 -1.56
CA PRO A 114 -17.37 21.12 -0.37
C PRO A 114 -18.78 21.73 -0.28
N GLN A 115 -19.81 20.99 -0.70
CA GLN A 115 -21.19 21.32 -0.35
C GLN A 115 -21.40 20.99 1.13
N ARG A 116 -21.50 22.04 1.96
CA ARG A 116 -21.99 21.95 3.34
C ARG A 116 -23.47 21.56 3.32
N HIS A 117 -23.77 20.28 3.49
CA HIS A 117 -25.12 19.83 3.85
C HIS A 117 -25.16 19.52 5.34
N ALA A 118 -25.72 20.45 6.11
CA ALA A 118 -26.13 20.21 7.49
C ALA A 118 -27.49 19.49 7.47
N GLN A 119 -27.49 18.16 7.57
CA GLN A 119 -28.72 17.41 7.82
C GLN A 119 -28.79 17.01 9.30
N SER A 120 -29.66 17.71 10.02
CA SER A 120 -30.06 17.43 11.40
C SER A 120 -30.97 16.20 11.43
N HIS A 121 -30.44 15.03 11.74
CA HIS A 121 -31.24 13.88 12.16
C HIS A 121 -31.37 13.84 13.68
N LYS A 122 -32.55 14.21 14.19
CA LYS A 122 -32.97 13.94 15.57
C LYS A 122 -33.22 12.44 15.72
N ARG A 123 -32.30 11.71 16.37
CA ARG A 123 -32.58 10.39 16.95
C ARG A 123 -32.82 10.54 18.44
N SER A 124 -34.04 10.20 18.86
CA SER A 124 -34.42 10.05 20.27
C SER A 124 -33.66 8.84 20.84
N THR A 125 -32.76 9.08 21.78
CA THR A 125 -32.11 8.04 22.58
C THR A 125 -32.55 8.21 24.03
N THR A 126 -33.11 7.16 24.59
CA THR A 126 -33.53 7.07 25.99
C THR A 126 -32.27 7.05 26.84
N ALA A 127 -31.96 8.17 27.51
CA ALA A 127 -30.78 8.31 28.35
C ALA A 127 -30.99 7.62 29.72
N VAL A 128 -30.16 6.62 30.02
CA VAL A 128 -29.95 6.15 31.39
C VAL A 128 -28.92 7.08 32.03
N SER A 129 -29.36 7.91 32.98
CA SER A 129 -28.51 8.87 33.67
C SER A 129 -27.69 8.19 34.77
N VAL A 130 -26.44 7.85 34.47
CA VAL A 130 -25.44 7.52 35.49
C VAL A 130 -24.79 8.83 35.94
N SER A 131 -25.12 9.27 37.15
CA SER A 131 -24.49 10.41 37.82
C SER A 131 -23.06 10.04 38.22
N MET A 132 -22.08 10.40 37.40
CA MET A 132 -20.67 10.37 37.80
C MET A 132 -20.29 11.71 38.42
N SER A 133 -19.94 11.68 39.70
CA SER A 133 -19.46 12.84 40.44
C SER A 133 -18.08 13.26 39.92
N ALA A 134 -18.02 14.41 39.28
CA ALA A 134 -16.79 15.00 38.78
C ALA A 134 -15.97 15.60 39.94
N THR A 135 -14.93 14.88 40.38
CA THR A 135 -13.88 15.45 41.22
C THR A 135 -12.99 16.34 40.35
N ASN A 136 -13.10 17.65 40.54
CA ASN A 136 -12.22 18.68 39.95
C ASN A 136 -10.79 18.56 40.50
N SER A 137 -10.01 17.59 40.02
CA SER A 137 -8.56 17.69 40.11
C SER A 137 -8.09 18.64 39.02
N SER A 138 -7.52 19.78 39.40
CA SER A 138 -6.75 20.64 38.51
C SER A 138 -5.51 19.86 38.03
N SER A 139 -5.73 18.97 37.07
CA SER A 139 -4.66 18.23 36.41
C SER A 139 -3.93 19.22 35.52
N ASN A 140 -2.68 19.53 35.88
CA ASN A 140 -1.73 20.14 34.95
C ASN A 140 -1.82 19.36 33.64
N ALA A 141 -2.44 19.96 32.61
CA ALA A 141 -2.63 19.32 31.32
C ALA A 141 -1.25 18.90 30.81
N LYS A 142 -1.01 17.60 30.72
CA LYS A 142 0.28 17.09 30.27
C LYS A 142 0.50 17.57 28.85
N THR A 143 1.48 18.44 28.65
CA THR A 143 1.86 18.86 27.31
C THR A 143 2.40 17.65 26.57
N ALA A 144 1.86 17.38 25.37
CA ALA A 144 2.36 16.33 24.52
C ALA A 144 3.82 16.60 24.16
N CYS A 145 4.58 15.52 24.02
CA CYS A 145 6.00 15.58 23.78
C CYS A 145 6.27 15.30 22.30
N LEU A 146 6.88 16.26 21.61
CA LEU A 146 7.02 16.25 20.14
C LEU A 146 8.39 15.79 19.66
N THR A 147 9.32 15.46 20.55
CA THR A 147 10.62 14.91 20.12
C THR A 147 10.47 13.47 19.65
N THR A 148 11.28 13.07 18.65
CA THR A 148 11.24 11.73 18.07
C THR A 148 11.44 10.63 19.12
N THR A 149 12.43 10.79 20.01
CA THR A 149 12.71 9.85 21.11
C THR A 149 11.51 9.67 22.04
N CYS A 150 10.77 10.75 22.28
CA CYS A 150 9.64 10.75 23.18
C CYS A 150 8.42 10.06 22.56
N MET A 151 8.10 10.38 21.30
CA MET A 151 7.05 9.69 20.55
C MET A 151 7.38 8.19 20.38
N GLN A 152 8.66 7.85 20.17
CA GLN A 152 9.11 6.45 20.17
C GLN A 152 8.86 5.76 21.52
N THR A 153 9.21 6.41 22.63
CA THR A 153 8.99 5.88 23.98
C THR A 153 7.50 5.68 24.26
N GLN A 154 6.66 6.64 23.86
CA GLN A 154 5.20 6.51 23.98
C GLN A 154 4.67 5.39 23.08
N GLY A 155 5.06 5.34 21.81
CA GLY A 155 4.68 4.25 20.90
C GLY A 155 5.05 2.86 21.44
N GLN A 156 6.21 2.74 22.09
CA GLN A 156 6.62 1.49 22.74
C GLN A 156 5.67 1.06 23.86
N ALA A 157 5.13 2.00 24.63
CA ALA A 157 4.16 1.70 25.69
C ALA A 157 2.81 1.22 25.13
N LEU A 158 2.42 1.72 23.96
CA LEU A 158 1.16 1.38 23.27
C LEU A 158 1.25 0.04 22.50
N ALA A 159 2.46 -0.33 22.08
CA ALA A 159 2.71 -1.50 21.25
C ALA A 159 2.33 -2.83 21.89
N ARG A 160 1.92 -3.79 21.05
CA ARG A 160 1.64 -5.20 21.42
C ARG A 160 2.04 -6.12 20.29
N ALA A 161 2.36 -7.38 20.60
CA ALA A 161 2.55 -8.39 19.57
C ALA A 161 1.21 -8.69 18.86
N PHE A 162 1.22 -8.77 17.54
CA PHE A 162 0.06 -9.15 16.75
C PHE A 162 -0.34 -10.61 16.99
N PRO A 163 -1.64 -10.96 16.89
CA PRO A 163 -2.13 -12.31 17.12
C PRO A 163 -1.75 -13.28 16.01
N ASP A 164 -1.41 -14.52 16.39
CA ASP A 164 -1.26 -15.63 15.46
C ASP A 164 -2.62 -16.01 14.85
N ARG A 165 -2.64 -16.27 13.54
CA ARG A 165 -3.80 -16.55 12.70
C ARG A 165 -3.48 -17.70 11.73
N THR A 166 -2.70 -18.69 12.14
CA THR A 166 -2.32 -19.86 11.30
C THR A 166 -3.49 -20.71 10.82
N ASP A 167 -4.66 -20.61 11.46
CA ASP A 167 -5.87 -21.29 10.99
C ASP A 167 -6.45 -20.56 9.78
N GLN A 168 -6.16 -21.09 8.60
CA GLN A 168 -6.61 -20.54 7.31
C GLN A 168 -8.13 -20.33 7.24
N SER A 169 -8.94 -21.13 7.95
CA SER A 169 -10.41 -20.99 7.94
C SER A 169 -10.90 -19.68 8.56
N GLN A 170 -10.08 -19.04 9.41
CA GLN A 170 -10.39 -17.75 10.06
C GLN A 170 -10.23 -16.55 9.12
N TRP A 171 -9.42 -16.67 8.06
CA TRP A 171 -9.09 -15.51 7.22
C TRP A 171 -9.20 -15.74 5.72
N CYS A 172 -9.31 -16.99 5.27
CA CYS A 172 -9.51 -17.36 3.89
C CYS A 172 -10.90 -17.96 3.71
N LYS A 173 -11.76 -17.29 2.92
CA LYS A 173 -13.05 -17.85 2.51
C LYS A 173 -12.99 -18.25 1.05
N ASP A 174 -13.39 -19.48 0.76
CA ASP A 174 -13.40 -20.10 -0.56
C ASP A 174 -14.58 -19.63 -1.43
N THR A 175 -15.55 -18.97 -0.83
CA THR A 175 -16.69 -18.34 -1.48
C THR A 175 -16.52 -16.83 -1.54
N LYS A 176 -17.11 -16.20 -2.55
CA LYS A 176 -17.30 -14.75 -2.53
C LYS A 176 -18.01 -14.39 -1.23
N ALA A 177 -17.50 -13.39 -0.52
CA ALA A 177 -18.07 -12.98 0.76
C ALA A 177 -19.59 -12.75 0.64
N GLU A 178 -20.38 -13.46 1.44
CA GLU A 178 -21.83 -13.24 1.52
C GLU A 178 -22.15 -11.80 1.92
N ARG A 179 -21.27 -11.22 2.74
CA ARG A 179 -21.30 -9.84 3.18
C ARG A 179 -20.00 -9.15 2.77
N PRO A 180 -20.00 -8.36 1.68
CA PRO A 180 -18.79 -7.65 1.28
C PRO A 180 -18.28 -6.79 2.44
N ASN A 181 -16.95 -6.76 2.60
CA ASN A 181 -16.23 -6.03 3.65
C ASN A 181 -16.32 -6.59 5.08
N LYS A 182 -16.89 -7.77 5.30
CA LYS A 182 -16.96 -8.35 6.66
C LYS A 182 -16.02 -9.52 6.94
N GLU A 183 -15.67 -10.28 5.91
CA GLU A 183 -14.98 -11.56 6.05
C GLU A 183 -13.81 -11.66 5.07
N GLY A 184 -12.93 -12.62 5.33
CA GLY A 184 -11.79 -12.94 4.46
C GLY A 184 -10.57 -12.04 4.71
N LEU A 185 -9.76 -11.88 3.67
CA LEU A 185 -8.53 -11.10 3.73
C LEU A 185 -8.84 -9.63 3.38
N ILE A 186 -8.59 -8.72 4.32
CA ILE A 186 -8.96 -7.30 4.19
C ILE A 186 -7.71 -6.44 4.34
N LEU A 187 -7.39 -5.68 3.30
CA LEU A 187 -6.31 -4.69 3.28
C LEU A 187 -6.90 -3.28 3.27
N VAL A 188 -6.65 -2.51 4.33
CA VAL A 188 -6.82 -1.04 4.30
C VAL A 188 -5.62 -0.45 3.59
N LYS A 189 -5.80 -0.14 2.31
CA LYS A 189 -4.73 0.30 1.42
C LYS A 189 -4.41 1.78 1.63
N VAL A 190 -3.60 2.13 2.62
CA VAL A 190 -3.21 3.53 2.90
C VAL A 190 -2.37 4.10 1.74
N PRO A 191 -2.80 5.19 1.09
CA PRO A 191 -2.03 5.83 0.02
C PRO A 191 -0.58 6.12 0.38
N LYS A 192 0.33 5.70 -0.52
CA LYS A 192 1.79 5.96 -0.46
C LYS A 192 2.52 5.35 0.74
N ALA A 193 1.88 4.44 1.46
CA ALA A 193 2.50 3.53 2.42
C ALA A 193 2.74 2.15 1.78
N ALA A 194 3.46 2.08 0.65
CA ALA A 194 3.68 0.83 -0.12
C ALA A 194 2.39 0.08 -0.52
N SER A 195 1.31 0.84 -0.70
CA SER A 195 -0.04 0.32 -0.85
C SER A 195 -0.24 -0.61 -2.06
N SER A 196 0.47 -0.37 -3.16
CA SER A 196 0.47 -1.23 -4.35
C SER A 196 1.20 -2.55 -4.12
N THR A 197 2.29 -2.51 -3.35
CA THR A 197 3.04 -3.70 -2.94
C THR A 197 2.18 -4.57 -2.04
N SER A 198 1.57 -3.99 -0.99
CA SER A 198 0.66 -4.71 -0.09
C SER A 198 -0.55 -5.29 -0.82
N ALA A 199 -1.11 -4.58 -1.81
CA ALA A 199 -2.18 -5.13 -2.65
C ALA A 199 -1.71 -6.32 -3.49
N GLY A 200 -0.49 -6.25 -4.06
CA GLY A 200 0.12 -7.38 -4.77
C GLY A 200 0.30 -8.61 -3.89
N VAL A 201 0.74 -8.41 -2.64
CA VAL A 201 0.84 -9.47 -1.62
C VAL A 201 -0.54 -10.06 -1.32
N ALA A 202 -1.54 -9.22 -1.05
CA ALA A 202 -2.89 -9.68 -0.74
C ALA A 202 -3.51 -10.51 -1.89
N LEU A 203 -3.32 -10.04 -3.13
CA LEU A 203 -3.74 -10.76 -4.34
C LEU A 203 -3.01 -12.09 -4.50
N ARG A 204 -1.70 -12.13 -4.23
CA ARG A 204 -0.90 -13.36 -4.30
C ARG A 204 -1.37 -14.38 -3.28
N ILE A 205 -1.50 -13.99 -2.02
CA ILE A 205 -2.02 -14.85 -0.94
C ILE A 205 -3.38 -15.41 -1.35
N ALA A 206 -4.32 -14.55 -1.74
CA ALA A 206 -5.66 -14.96 -2.14
C ALA A 206 -5.63 -15.96 -3.31
N ASN A 207 -4.79 -15.73 -4.32
CA ASN A 207 -4.67 -16.64 -5.46
C ASN A 207 -4.06 -17.99 -5.08
N ARG A 208 -2.97 -18.01 -4.30
CA ARG A 208 -2.27 -19.24 -3.88
C ARG A 208 -3.12 -20.10 -2.94
N HIS A 209 -3.88 -19.45 -2.08
CA HIS A 209 -4.72 -20.08 -1.05
C HIS A 209 -6.20 -20.21 -1.44
N LYS A 210 -6.55 -19.86 -2.69
CA LYS A 210 -7.92 -19.89 -3.24
C LYS A 210 -8.94 -19.10 -2.41
N CYS A 211 -8.51 -18.00 -1.79
CA CYS A 211 -9.40 -17.10 -1.06
C CYS A 211 -10.15 -16.20 -2.04
N GLN A 212 -11.47 -16.27 -2.05
CA GLN A 212 -12.33 -15.45 -2.89
C GLN A 212 -12.82 -14.18 -2.18
N ALA A 213 -12.91 -14.20 -0.85
CA ALA A 213 -13.22 -13.01 -0.05
C ALA A 213 -11.96 -12.16 0.17
N LEU A 214 -11.65 -11.30 -0.79
CA LEU A 214 -10.51 -10.37 -0.72
C LEU A 214 -10.98 -8.92 -0.90
N GLN A 215 -10.51 -8.02 -0.02
CA GLN A 215 -10.71 -6.58 -0.13
C GLN A 215 -9.36 -5.86 -0.10
N TRP A 216 -9.07 -4.99 -1.07
CA TRP A 216 -7.76 -4.30 -1.14
C TRP A 216 -7.86 -2.89 -1.76
N GLN A 217 -9.08 -2.36 -1.92
CA GLN A 217 -9.30 -1.05 -2.53
C GLN A 217 -8.89 0.09 -1.59
N HIS A 218 -8.74 1.31 -2.14
CA HIS A 218 -8.47 2.54 -1.37
C HIS A 218 -9.70 3.02 -0.61
N LYS A 219 -10.16 2.23 0.36
CA LYS A 219 -11.28 2.56 1.24
C LYS A 219 -10.77 2.90 2.65
N PRO A 220 -11.36 3.91 3.31
CA PRO A 220 -11.00 4.23 4.70
C PRO A 220 -11.37 3.07 5.63
N GLY A 221 -10.65 2.96 6.75
CA GLY A 221 -10.83 1.93 7.77
C GLY A 221 -12.27 1.85 8.28
N THR A 222 -12.98 2.98 8.38
CA THR A 222 -14.40 3.06 8.76
C THR A 222 -15.32 2.18 7.91
N THR A 223 -14.94 1.84 6.68
CA THR A 223 -15.65 0.87 5.83
C THR A 223 -15.71 -0.53 6.46
N TYR A 224 -14.68 -0.88 7.24
CA TYR A 224 -14.44 -2.19 7.83
C TYR A 224 -14.70 -2.21 9.34
N ALA A 225 -15.35 -1.17 9.88
CA ALA A 225 -15.66 -1.03 11.31
C ALA A 225 -16.50 -2.18 11.88
N HIS A 226 -17.29 -2.84 11.02
CA HIS A 226 -18.20 -3.93 11.38
C HIS A 226 -17.78 -5.27 10.77
N ARG A 227 -16.47 -5.48 10.56
CA ARG A 227 -15.95 -6.77 10.13
C ARG A 227 -16.21 -7.85 11.18
N ASP A 228 -16.27 -9.10 10.74
CA ASP A 228 -16.25 -10.25 11.62
C ASP A 228 -14.79 -10.59 11.96
N GLN A 229 -14.34 -10.23 13.17
CA GLN A 229 -12.96 -10.43 13.61
C GLN A 229 -12.52 -11.90 13.73
N GLN A 230 -13.46 -12.84 13.77
CA GLN A 230 -13.17 -14.28 13.82
C GLN A 230 -13.09 -14.90 12.43
N ASN A 231 -13.70 -14.25 11.44
CA ASN A 231 -13.78 -14.70 10.05
C ASN A 231 -13.09 -13.75 9.07
N SER A 232 -12.26 -12.83 9.56
CA SER A 232 -11.45 -11.94 8.74
C SER A 232 -10.05 -11.75 9.30
N PHE A 233 -9.12 -11.39 8.41
CA PHE A 233 -7.81 -10.87 8.75
C PHE A 233 -7.67 -9.47 8.18
N LEU A 234 -7.71 -8.47 9.05
CA LEU A 234 -7.58 -7.08 8.70
C LEU A 234 -6.14 -6.61 8.90
N PHE A 235 -5.51 -6.16 7.81
CA PHE A 235 -4.19 -5.57 7.88
C PHE A 235 -4.08 -4.26 7.09
N THR A 236 -3.04 -3.50 7.37
CA THR A 236 -2.71 -2.25 6.67
C THR A 236 -1.20 -2.10 6.54
N SER A 237 -0.79 -1.02 5.90
CA SER A 237 0.61 -0.62 5.79
C SER A 237 0.80 0.81 6.29
N ILE A 238 1.77 0.98 7.17
CA ILE A 238 2.11 2.23 7.86
C ILE A 238 3.53 2.64 7.42
N ARG A 239 3.72 3.93 7.20
CA ARG A 239 4.98 4.52 6.74
C ARG A 239 5.30 5.74 7.59
N ASP A 240 6.58 6.08 7.70
CA ASP A 240 7.00 7.35 8.27
C ASP A 240 6.17 8.52 7.66
N PRO A 241 5.54 9.38 8.48
CA PRO A 241 4.56 10.36 7.99
C PRO A 241 5.18 11.36 7.00
N ALA A 242 6.41 11.81 7.26
CA ALA A 242 7.18 12.71 6.40
C ALA A 242 7.51 12.04 5.05
N SER A 243 8.00 10.81 5.08
CA SER A 243 8.32 10.03 3.87
C SER A 243 7.07 9.72 3.05
N ARG A 244 5.94 9.44 3.69
CA ARG A 244 4.65 9.19 3.04
C ARG A 244 4.18 10.43 2.28
N VAL A 245 4.14 11.59 2.93
CA VAL A 245 3.65 12.83 2.30
C VAL A 245 4.54 13.27 1.14
N LEU A 246 5.87 13.19 1.28
CA LEU A 246 6.78 13.51 0.18
C LEU A 246 6.59 12.54 -0.99
N SER A 247 6.43 11.25 -0.70
CA SER A 247 6.13 10.26 -1.75
C SER A 247 4.81 10.55 -2.45
N TYR A 248 3.81 11.10 -1.76
CA TYR A 248 2.56 11.55 -2.35
C TYR A 248 2.76 12.73 -3.29
N LEU A 249 3.36 13.82 -2.80
CA LEU A 249 3.59 15.04 -3.58
C LEU A 249 4.39 14.74 -4.86
N PHE A 250 5.46 13.95 -4.75
CA PHE A 250 6.28 13.61 -5.90
C PHE A 250 5.59 12.67 -6.88
N PHE A 251 4.73 11.77 -6.41
CA PHE A 251 4.04 10.83 -7.29
C PHE A 251 2.85 11.45 -8.01
N ILE A 252 1.95 12.09 -7.26
CA ILE A 252 0.71 12.66 -7.82
C ILE A 252 1.00 13.99 -8.50
N GLU A 253 1.42 15.00 -7.72
CA GLU A 253 1.49 16.39 -8.19
C GLU A 253 2.65 16.62 -9.17
N ILE A 254 3.80 16.00 -8.92
CA ILE A 254 5.00 16.21 -9.76
C ILE A 254 5.02 15.23 -10.93
N SER A 255 4.91 13.91 -10.69
CA SER A 255 5.09 12.92 -11.76
C SER A 255 3.85 12.77 -12.65
N ILE A 256 2.67 12.59 -12.05
CA ILE A 256 1.43 12.37 -12.83
C ILE A 256 0.91 13.69 -13.39
N ASP A 257 0.82 14.73 -12.57
CA ASP A 257 0.28 16.02 -12.99
C ASP A 257 1.31 16.91 -13.72
N GLY A 258 2.58 16.52 -13.72
CA GLY A 258 3.64 17.24 -14.43
C GLY A 258 3.98 18.58 -13.79
N GLY A 259 3.73 18.73 -12.48
CA GLY A 259 4.03 19.94 -11.73
C GLY A 259 5.53 20.16 -11.56
N GLU A 260 5.95 21.42 -11.67
CA GLU A 260 7.28 21.85 -11.22
C GLU A 260 7.32 21.91 -9.69
N TYR A 261 8.52 21.82 -9.12
CA TYR A 261 8.71 21.88 -7.67
C TYR A 261 9.89 22.76 -7.29
N SER A 262 9.71 23.48 -6.18
CA SER A 262 10.75 24.22 -5.45
C SER A 262 10.55 23.96 -3.95
N ASP A 263 11.49 24.40 -3.12
CA ASP A 263 11.35 24.30 -1.66
C ASP A 263 10.13 25.08 -1.16
N GLU A 264 9.89 26.28 -1.69
CA GLU A 264 8.73 27.10 -1.35
C GLU A 264 7.43 26.39 -1.69
N TRP A 265 7.36 25.76 -2.87
CA TRP A 265 6.19 25.00 -3.29
C TRP A 265 5.96 23.78 -2.40
N ILE A 266 7.01 23.00 -2.08
CA ILE A 266 6.88 21.83 -1.20
C ILE A 266 6.42 22.27 0.19
N LEU A 267 7.03 23.33 0.75
CA LEU A 267 6.67 23.86 2.06
C LEU A 267 5.23 24.40 2.10
N ASP A 268 4.79 25.09 1.04
CA ASP A 268 3.40 25.54 0.93
C ASP A 268 2.44 24.36 0.94
N ARG A 269 2.71 23.33 0.12
CA ARG A 269 1.90 22.10 0.11
C ARG A 269 1.90 21.43 1.49
N LEU A 270 3.05 21.27 2.13
CA LEU A 270 3.10 20.65 3.46
C LEU A 270 2.25 21.41 4.49
N LYS A 271 2.23 22.75 4.45
CA LYS A 271 1.51 23.63 5.38
C LYS A 271 0.02 23.82 5.11
N HIS A 272 -0.42 23.68 3.85
CA HIS A 272 -1.76 24.09 3.45
C HIS A 272 -2.55 23.01 2.70
N PHE A 273 -1.93 21.90 2.30
CA PHE A 273 -2.60 20.89 1.47
C PHE A 273 -3.55 20.00 2.30
N SER A 274 -4.80 20.43 2.36
CA SER A 274 -5.96 19.65 2.78
C SER A 274 -6.63 19.05 1.53
N GLY A 275 -6.68 17.72 1.47
CA GLY A 275 -7.27 17.00 0.35
C GLY A 275 -7.51 15.54 0.72
N ARG A 276 -8.21 14.79 -0.14
CA ARG A 276 -8.57 13.37 0.12
C ARG A 276 -7.37 12.50 0.51
N TYR A 277 -6.18 12.86 0.03
CA TYR A 277 -4.91 12.18 0.31
C TYR A 277 -3.83 13.15 0.85
N GLY A 278 -4.30 14.23 1.49
CA GLY A 278 -3.55 15.40 1.94
C GLY A 278 -2.30 15.12 2.78
N SER A 279 -1.47 16.16 2.92
CA SER A 279 -0.45 16.24 3.98
C SER A 279 -1.11 16.51 5.33
N ILE A 280 -2.24 17.22 5.31
CA ILE A 280 -2.98 17.67 6.48
C ILE A 280 -4.40 17.13 6.41
N GLN A 281 -4.80 16.45 7.47
CA GLN A 281 -6.21 16.19 7.78
C GLN A 281 -6.61 17.11 8.90
N ASP A 282 -7.83 17.65 8.84
CA ASP A 282 -8.38 18.77 9.62
C ASP A 282 -8.17 18.62 11.15
N GLY A 283 -6.93 18.69 11.63
CA GLY A 283 -6.50 18.42 13.01
C GLY A 283 -6.86 17.04 13.60
N GLN A 284 -6.90 15.97 12.80
CA GLN A 284 -7.27 14.61 13.23
C GLN A 284 -6.07 13.73 13.69
N GLY A 285 -4.88 14.31 13.81
CA GLY A 285 -3.67 13.61 14.30
C GLY A 285 -2.79 13.02 13.20
N GLY A 286 -3.15 13.23 11.94
CA GLY A 286 -2.39 12.79 10.77
C GLY A 286 -3.25 12.05 9.76
N PHE A 287 -2.69 11.82 8.57
CA PHE A 287 -3.42 11.19 7.47
C PHE A 287 -3.58 9.68 7.63
N THR A 288 -2.52 9.00 8.03
CA THR A 288 -2.50 7.55 8.12
C THR A 288 -3.45 7.05 9.20
N MET A 289 -3.41 7.66 10.38
CA MET A 289 -4.27 7.35 11.51
C MET A 289 -5.74 7.59 11.14
N GLN A 290 -6.07 8.73 10.53
CA GLN A 290 -7.43 9.03 10.09
C GLN A 290 -7.92 8.04 9.02
N PHE A 291 -7.09 7.73 8.03
CA PHE A 291 -7.48 6.86 6.94
C PHE A 291 -7.64 5.41 7.39
N ALA A 292 -6.81 4.96 8.35
CA ALA A 292 -6.82 3.60 8.88
C ALA A 292 -7.78 3.42 10.07
N ALA A 293 -8.24 4.48 10.73
CA ALA A 293 -9.16 4.34 11.85
C ALA A 293 -10.46 3.63 11.44
N LEU A 294 -10.90 2.68 12.28
CA LEU A 294 -12.21 2.03 12.12
C LEU A 294 -13.36 2.90 12.62
N GLU A 295 -13.05 3.99 13.32
CA GLU A 295 -14.00 4.99 13.79
C GLU A 295 -13.66 6.36 13.20
N GLU A 296 -14.68 7.19 13.00
CA GLU A 296 -14.47 8.57 12.60
C GLU A 296 -13.78 9.36 13.72
N ILE A 297 -12.68 10.03 13.39
CA ILE A 297 -11.96 10.90 14.32
C ILE A 297 -12.52 12.33 14.15
N PRO A 298 -13.01 12.99 15.21
CA PRO A 298 -13.57 14.33 15.06
C PRO A 298 -12.54 15.34 14.53
N HIS A 299 -12.99 16.26 13.67
CA HIS A 299 -12.13 17.32 13.15
C HIS A 299 -11.62 18.20 14.31
N PHE A 300 -10.35 18.56 14.25
CA PHE A 300 -9.59 19.37 15.20
C PHE A 300 -9.55 18.81 16.62
N SER A 301 -9.69 17.48 16.76
CA SER A 301 -9.59 16.77 18.03
C SER A 301 -8.14 16.66 18.53
N ALA A 302 -7.18 16.45 17.62
CA ALA A 302 -5.77 16.28 17.95
C ALA A 302 -4.93 17.56 17.82
N TRP A 303 -5.35 18.48 16.95
CA TRP A 303 -4.56 19.66 16.60
C TRP A 303 -5.47 20.81 16.15
N SER A 304 -5.02 22.07 16.31
CA SER A 304 -5.75 23.25 15.86
C SER A 304 -4.84 24.24 15.15
N PRO A 305 -5.29 24.88 14.06
CA PRO A 305 -4.52 25.95 13.40
C PRO A 305 -4.29 27.18 14.28
N LYS A 306 -5.03 27.34 15.38
CA LYS A 306 -4.84 28.44 16.35
C LYS A 306 -3.69 28.21 17.31
N ASP A 307 -3.32 26.95 17.56
CA ASP A 307 -2.25 26.55 18.49
C ASP A 307 -1.42 25.45 17.83
N ARG A 308 -0.64 25.88 16.83
CA ARG A 308 0.00 25.01 15.84
C ARG A 308 1.05 24.05 16.40
N ILE A 309 1.66 24.39 17.52
CA ILE A 309 2.73 23.61 18.14
C ILE A 309 2.22 22.74 19.31
N ARG A 310 0.91 22.75 19.58
CA ARG A 310 0.32 22.01 20.68
C ARG A 310 -0.63 20.91 20.18
N VAL A 311 -0.44 19.71 20.73
CA VAL A 311 -1.39 18.60 20.57
C VAL A 311 -2.53 18.79 21.56
N LYS A 312 -3.75 18.73 21.07
CA LYS A 312 -4.98 18.67 21.87
C LYS A 312 -5.25 17.22 22.27
N ASN A 313 -5.67 17.03 23.51
CA ASN A 313 -6.06 15.74 24.08
C ASN A 313 -5.09 14.59 23.71
N PRO A 314 -3.78 14.70 24.02
CA PRO A 314 -2.83 13.65 23.65
C PRO A 314 -3.21 12.27 24.20
N GLU A 315 -3.89 12.20 25.34
CA GLU A 315 -4.42 10.97 25.92
C GLU A 315 -5.45 10.29 25.01
N ASP A 316 -6.39 11.06 24.42
CA ASP A 316 -7.40 10.52 23.48
C ASP A 316 -6.71 9.94 22.23
N ILE A 317 -5.65 10.59 21.75
CA ILE A 317 -4.88 10.11 20.59
C ILE A 317 -4.11 8.83 20.93
N GLN A 318 -3.50 8.77 22.11
CA GLN A 318 -2.82 7.57 22.60
C GLN A 318 -3.78 6.39 22.75
N GLU A 319 -4.98 6.61 23.29
CA GLU A 319 -6.02 5.57 23.41
C GLU A 319 -6.44 5.04 22.04
N ARG A 320 -6.61 5.93 21.05
CA ARG A 320 -6.94 5.53 19.67
C ARG A 320 -5.83 4.71 19.04
N VAL A 321 -4.58 5.16 19.13
CA VAL A 321 -3.43 4.40 18.63
C VAL A 321 -3.34 3.03 19.32
N GLN A 322 -3.57 2.99 20.64
CA GLN A 322 -3.61 1.75 21.40
C GLN A 322 -4.68 0.81 20.86
N ARG A 323 -5.92 1.28 20.69
CA ARG A 323 -7.03 0.50 20.15
C ARG A 323 -6.71 -0.02 18.75
N MET A 324 -6.15 0.83 17.89
CA MET A 324 -5.78 0.45 16.53
C MET A 324 -4.80 -0.72 16.50
N VAL A 325 -3.76 -0.67 17.34
CA VAL A 325 -2.72 -1.71 17.41
C VAL A 325 -3.20 -2.97 18.14
N GLN A 326 -4.07 -2.84 19.13
CA GLN A 326 -4.42 -3.95 20.04
C GLN A 326 -5.73 -4.67 19.68
N GLN A 327 -6.67 -3.99 19.01
CA GLN A 327 -8.04 -4.48 18.83
C GLN A 327 -8.51 -4.37 17.38
N ASP A 328 -8.14 -3.30 16.69
CA ASP A 328 -8.71 -3.03 15.37
C ASP A 328 -8.00 -3.78 14.25
N TYR A 329 -6.69 -4.02 14.33
CA TYR A 329 -5.92 -4.65 13.27
C TYR A 329 -5.29 -5.97 13.71
N ASP A 330 -5.37 -6.97 12.84
CA ASP A 330 -4.67 -8.24 13.02
C ASP A 330 -3.17 -8.10 12.69
N PHE A 331 -2.80 -7.17 11.79
CA PHE A 331 -1.40 -6.86 11.49
C PHE A 331 -1.21 -5.47 10.86
N MET A 332 -0.04 -4.86 11.09
CA MET A 332 0.36 -3.61 10.42
C MET A 332 1.76 -3.77 9.82
N LEU A 333 1.85 -3.70 8.50
CA LEU A 333 3.14 -3.69 7.78
C LEU A 333 3.85 -2.36 8.02
N VAL A 334 5.15 -2.39 8.32
CA VAL A 334 5.99 -1.20 8.48
C VAL A 334 6.85 -1.03 7.24
N VAL A 335 6.63 0.05 6.47
CA VAL A 335 7.26 0.21 5.16
C VAL A 335 8.78 0.29 5.23
N GLU A 336 9.33 0.91 6.27
CA GLU A 336 10.78 1.00 6.50
C GLU A 336 11.42 -0.36 6.84
N ARG A 337 10.59 -1.35 7.21
CA ARG A 337 10.97 -2.75 7.53
C ARG A 337 10.11 -3.73 6.73
N MET A 338 9.91 -3.45 5.45
CA MET A 338 8.96 -4.19 4.61
C MET A 338 9.27 -5.68 4.59
N ASP A 339 10.52 -6.08 4.38
CA ASP A 339 10.89 -7.51 4.32
C ASP A 339 10.59 -8.23 5.63
N GLU A 340 10.93 -7.64 6.79
CA GLU A 340 10.59 -8.19 8.10
C GLU A 340 9.08 -8.28 8.31
N SER A 341 8.35 -7.26 7.86
CA SER A 341 6.89 -7.22 7.99
C SER A 341 6.23 -8.31 7.12
N LEU A 342 6.73 -8.57 5.92
CA LEU A 342 6.22 -9.62 5.04
C LEU A 342 6.50 -11.01 5.60
N VAL A 343 7.72 -11.25 6.10
CA VAL A 343 8.05 -12.53 6.75
C VAL A 343 7.19 -12.74 8.00
N ALA A 344 7.04 -11.73 8.85
CA ALA A 344 6.15 -11.81 10.01
C ALA A 344 4.69 -12.11 9.59
N LEU A 345 4.17 -11.44 8.55
CA LEU A 345 2.84 -11.71 7.99
C LEU A 345 2.69 -13.18 7.56
N SER A 346 3.67 -13.73 6.84
CA SER A 346 3.61 -15.13 6.39
C SER A 346 3.55 -16.11 7.56
N LEU A 347 4.31 -15.84 8.63
CA LEU A 347 4.35 -16.69 9.82
C LEU A 347 3.07 -16.58 10.66
N LEU A 348 2.49 -15.38 10.77
CA LEU A 348 1.20 -15.15 11.44
C LEU A 348 0.04 -15.82 10.69
N LEU A 349 0.11 -15.93 9.37
CA LEU A 349 -0.92 -16.61 8.57
C LEU A 349 -0.66 -18.12 8.42
N GLY A 350 0.51 -18.61 8.83
CA GLY A 350 0.89 -20.00 8.65
C GLY A 350 1.12 -20.41 7.19
N ILE A 351 1.57 -19.47 6.34
CA ILE A 351 1.81 -19.69 4.90
C ILE A 351 3.31 -19.64 4.56
N ASP A 352 3.68 -20.08 3.37
CA ASP A 352 5.09 -20.03 2.93
C ASP A 352 5.53 -18.57 2.65
N VAL A 353 6.79 -18.26 2.95
CA VAL A 353 7.38 -16.93 2.69
C VAL A 353 7.38 -16.56 1.20
N ALA A 354 7.31 -17.53 0.29
CA ALA A 354 7.14 -17.32 -1.14
C ALA A 354 5.78 -16.70 -1.49
N ASP A 355 4.74 -16.90 -0.68
CA ASP A 355 3.40 -16.35 -0.95
C ASP A 355 3.31 -14.85 -0.66
N VAL A 356 4.28 -14.30 0.08
CA VAL A 356 4.42 -12.85 0.32
C VAL A 356 5.49 -12.18 -0.54
N LEU A 357 6.15 -12.93 -1.43
CA LEU A 357 7.16 -12.39 -2.34
C LEU A 357 6.51 -11.58 -3.47
N VAL A 358 7.07 -10.42 -3.78
CA VAL A 358 6.54 -9.49 -4.79
C VAL A 358 7.64 -8.76 -5.55
N THR A 359 7.44 -8.57 -6.84
CA THR A 359 8.27 -7.68 -7.67
C THR A 359 7.80 -6.23 -7.54
N SER A 360 8.73 -5.31 -7.29
CA SER A 360 8.42 -3.87 -7.19
C SER A 360 8.13 -3.25 -8.57
N SER A 361 6.95 -2.65 -8.74
CA SER A 361 6.54 -1.99 -10.00
C SER A 361 6.72 -0.46 -10.01
N LYS A 362 6.87 0.17 -8.84
CA LYS A 362 6.87 1.64 -8.66
C LYS A 362 8.15 2.13 -7.98
N VAL A 363 9.28 1.89 -8.62
CA VAL A 363 10.57 2.41 -8.19
C VAL A 363 10.83 3.79 -8.81
N ALA A 364 11.53 4.66 -8.09
CA ALA A 364 11.92 5.95 -8.65
C ALA A 364 12.75 5.76 -9.93
N GLY A 365 12.49 6.57 -10.96
CA GLY A 365 13.10 6.44 -12.28
C GLY A 365 12.45 5.39 -13.19
N SER A 366 11.44 4.63 -12.72
CA SER A 366 10.59 3.83 -13.60
C SER A 366 9.44 4.66 -14.18
N TYR A 367 8.56 4.00 -14.94
CA TYR A 367 7.36 4.60 -15.50
C TYR A 367 6.10 4.03 -14.86
N PHE A 368 5.13 4.89 -14.61
CA PHE A 368 3.78 4.51 -14.17
C PHE A 368 2.80 4.68 -15.32
N TYR A 369 1.96 3.66 -15.56
CA TYR A 369 0.89 3.77 -16.53
C TYR A 369 -0.25 4.56 -15.90
N ASP A 370 -0.54 5.74 -16.42
CA ASP A 370 -1.63 6.61 -16.03
C ASP A 370 -2.88 6.24 -16.84
N PRO A 371 -3.79 5.40 -16.31
CA PRO A 371 -4.92 4.88 -17.08
C PRO A 371 -5.80 5.95 -17.76
N PRO A 372 -6.12 7.09 -17.11
CA PRO A 372 -6.97 8.15 -17.66
C PRO A 372 -6.39 8.82 -18.90
N ARG A 373 -5.07 9.00 -18.93
CA ARG A 373 -4.36 9.61 -20.06
C ARG A 373 -3.82 8.56 -21.04
N HIS A 374 -3.99 7.27 -20.73
CA HIS A 374 -3.45 6.14 -21.48
C HIS A 374 -1.95 6.26 -21.82
N GLN A 375 -1.17 6.89 -20.95
CA GLN A 375 0.25 7.15 -21.18
C GLN A 375 1.12 6.67 -20.01
N CYS A 376 2.41 6.54 -20.26
CA CYS A 376 3.38 6.25 -19.22
C CYS A 376 4.06 7.54 -18.76
N VAL A 377 4.03 7.80 -17.46
CA VAL A 377 4.68 8.97 -16.85
C VAL A 377 5.94 8.53 -16.11
N SER A 378 7.03 9.29 -16.26
CA SER A 378 8.27 9.03 -15.54
C SER A 378 8.10 9.36 -14.06
N LEU A 379 8.57 8.48 -13.18
CA LEU A 379 8.45 8.65 -11.73
C LEU A 379 9.64 9.42 -11.17
N THR A 380 9.38 10.63 -10.72
CA THR A 380 10.37 11.48 -10.04
C THR A 380 10.67 10.94 -8.65
N LYS A 381 11.96 10.78 -8.33
CA LYS A 381 12.40 10.38 -6.98
C LYS A 381 12.03 11.48 -5.98
N SER A 382 11.30 11.12 -4.93
CA SER A 382 11.06 12.04 -3.81
C SER A 382 12.35 12.33 -3.07
N PHE A 383 12.55 13.59 -2.68
CA PHE A 383 13.62 14.02 -1.81
C PHE A 383 13.11 15.09 -0.84
N ALA A 384 13.92 15.38 0.19
CA ALA A 384 13.70 16.50 1.10
C ALA A 384 14.97 17.35 1.11
N SER A 385 14.86 18.61 0.70
CA SER A 385 15.91 19.60 0.85
C SER A 385 16.14 19.92 2.33
N PRO A 386 17.24 20.62 2.69
CA PRO A 386 17.46 21.05 4.07
C PRO A 386 16.28 21.84 4.67
N ALA A 387 15.70 22.80 3.94
CA ALA A 387 14.57 23.60 4.41
C ALA A 387 13.30 22.75 4.62
N VAL A 388 13.03 21.80 3.71
CA VAL A 388 11.91 20.87 3.85
C VAL A 388 12.12 19.94 5.04
N LYS A 389 13.34 19.43 5.25
CA LYS A 389 13.67 18.60 6.41
C LYS A 389 13.51 19.36 7.73
N GLU A 390 13.98 20.60 7.79
CA GLU A 390 13.82 21.45 8.97
C GLU A 390 12.35 21.62 9.33
N TYR A 391 11.47 21.85 8.34
CA TYR A 391 10.04 21.93 8.58
C TYR A 391 9.43 20.60 9.06
N LEU A 392 9.79 19.48 8.42
CA LEU A 392 9.31 18.14 8.80
C LEU A 392 9.80 17.71 10.19
N GLU A 393 10.87 18.31 10.71
CA GLU A 393 11.36 18.09 12.07
C GLU A 393 10.78 19.06 13.11
N SER A 394 10.06 20.09 12.67
CA SER A 394 9.50 21.13 13.54
C SER A 394 8.31 20.64 14.39
N ASP A 395 8.09 21.31 15.52
CA ASP A 395 6.96 21.04 16.41
C ASP A 395 5.61 21.27 15.74
N ASP A 396 5.51 22.20 14.80
CA ASP A 396 4.28 22.45 14.02
C ASP A 396 3.87 21.20 13.22
N TRP A 397 4.81 20.64 12.44
CA TRP A 397 4.56 19.44 11.65
C TRP A 397 4.26 18.22 12.54
N LYS A 398 5.04 18.05 13.62
CA LYS A 398 4.90 16.91 14.53
C LYS A 398 3.64 16.98 15.37
N ALA A 399 3.21 18.15 15.81
CA ALA A 399 1.94 18.31 16.52
C ALA A 399 0.75 17.97 15.61
N GLN A 400 0.82 18.38 14.35
CA GLN A 400 -0.23 18.11 13.36
C GLN A 400 -0.34 16.62 13.00
N ASN A 401 0.79 15.91 12.95
CA ASN A 401 0.89 14.49 12.59
C ASN A 401 1.19 13.58 13.81
N TYR A 402 0.88 14.05 15.02
CA TYR A 402 1.26 13.37 16.27
C TYR A 402 0.72 11.93 16.34
N GLY A 403 -0.53 11.73 15.94
CA GLY A 403 -1.16 10.41 15.89
C GLY A 403 -0.49 9.48 14.86
N ASP A 404 -0.14 9.98 13.68
CA ASP A 404 0.60 9.21 12.67
C ASP A 404 1.98 8.78 13.18
N TYR A 405 2.73 9.66 13.85
CA TYR A 405 4.03 9.34 14.42
C TYR A 405 3.92 8.33 15.58
N LEU A 406 2.93 8.48 16.46
CA LEU A 406 2.67 7.50 17.51
C LEU A 406 2.26 6.14 16.93
N LEU A 407 1.39 6.11 15.93
CA LEU A 407 0.96 4.88 15.26
C LEU A 407 2.14 4.19 14.56
N HIS A 408 2.99 4.94 13.87
CA HIS A 408 4.21 4.40 13.25
C HIS A 408 5.17 3.81 14.30
N ALA A 409 5.45 4.54 15.38
CA ALA A 409 6.30 4.07 16.45
C ALA A 409 5.73 2.81 17.14
N ALA A 410 4.42 2.79 17.40
CA ALA A 410 3.73 1.66 18.00
C ALA A 410 3.72 0.44 17.07
N ALA A 411 3.43 0.61 15.78
CA ALA A 411 3.48 -0.47 14.80
C ALA A 411 4.91 -1.04 14.64
N ASN A 412 5.93 -0.18 14.57
CA ASN A 412 7.33 -0.60 14.50
C ASN A 412 7.75 -1.42 15.72
N ARG A 413 7.37 -0.99 16.93
CA ARG A 413 7.65 -1.78 18.14
C ARG A 413 6.79 -3.06 18.19
N SER A 414 5.55 -3.01 17.72
CA SER A 414 4.66 -4.17 17.65
C SER A 414 5.22 -5.25 16.74
N LEU A 415 5.88 -4.87 15.64
CA LEU A 415 6.62 -5.80 14.79
C LEU A 415 7.73 -6.54 15.56
N ASP A 416 8.56 -5.84 16.34
CA ASP A 416 9.58 -6.50 17.17
C ASP A 416 8.97 -7.49 18.16
N LEU A 417 7.93 -7.07 18.87
CA LEU A 417 7.24 -7.92 19.84
C LEU A 417 6.62 -9.15 19.17
N THR A 418 6.13 -8.98 17.94
CA THR A 418 5.58 -10.07 17.12
C THR A 418 6.68 -11.04 16.72
N ILE A 419 7.84 -10.56 16.27
CA ILE A 419 8.99 -11.42 15.92
C ILE A 419 9.47 -12.22 17.14
N GLU A 420 9.56 -11.58 18.31
CA GLU A 420 9.91 -12.29 19.55
C GLU A 420 8.87 -13.36 19.91
N ARG A 421 7.58 -13.03 19.81
CA ARG A 421 6.49 -13.97 20.08
C ARG A 421 6.46 -15.15 19.11
N LEU A 422 6.75 -14.93 17.83
CA LEU A 422 6.85 -15.98 16.81
C LEU A 422 8.06 -16.90 17.04
N GLY A 423 9.03 -16.45 17.85
CA GLY A 423 10.30 -17.09 18.09
C GLY A 423 11.36 -16.60 17.11
N ARG A 424 12.39 -15.91 17.64
CA ARG A 424 13.47 -15.31 16.84
C ARG A 424 14.12 -16.30 15.88
N GLN A 425 14.41 -17.52 16.34
CA GLN A 425 15.01 -18.56 15.49
C GLN A 425 14.12 -18.95 14.31
N ARG A 426 12.81 -19.16 14.54
CA ARG A 426 11.84 -19.46 13.48
C ARG A 426 11.76 -18.33 12.47
N PHE A 427 11.74 -17.09 12.96
CA PHE A 427 11.74 -15.90 12.11
C PHE A 427 13.02 -15.79 11.27
N ASP A 428 14.20 -15.99 11.86
CA ASP A 428 15.48 -15.85 11.17
C ASP A 428 15.63 -16.88 10.03
N VAL A 429 15.19 -18.13 10.25
CA VAL A 429 15.15 -19.17 9.20
C VAL A 429 14.21 -18.75 8.06
N ALA A 430 13.01 -18.26 8.39
CA ALA A 430 12.05 -17.78 7.38
C ALA A 430 12.60 -16.56 6.62
N MET A 431 13.30 -15.66 7.32
CA MET A 431 13.94 -14.48 6.74
C MET A 431 15.09 -14.85 5.79
N GLU A 432 15.89 -15.85 6.12
CA GLU A 432 16.95 -16.36 5.24
C GLU A 432 16.35 -16.95 3.96
N ARG A 433 15.31 -17.80 4.09
CA ARG A 433 14.58 -18.34 2.93
C ARG A 433 13.97 -17.23 2.07
N TYR A 434 13.32 -16.25 2.68
CA TYR A 434 12.76 -15.10 1.98
C TYR A 434 13.83 -14.32 1.21
N ARG A 435 15.00 -14.05 1.81
CA ARG A 435 16.12 -13.35 1.16
C ARG A 435 16.70 -14.14 -0.01
N LEU A 436 16.79 -15.46 0.11
CA LEU A 436 17.21 -16.33 -1.00
C LEU A 436 16.24 -16.21 -2.17
N LEU A 437 14.94 -16.32 -1.92
CA LEU A 437 13.89 -16.19 -2.94
C LEU A 437 13.89 -14.79 -3.58
N GLN A 438 13.98 -13.74 -2.77
CA GLN A 438 14.05 -12.36 -3.24
C GLN A 438 15.28 -12.11 -4.10
N LYS A 439 16.43 -12.69 -3.76
CA LYS A 439 17.63 -12.61 -4.60
C LYS A 439 17.39 -13.24 -5.97
N ARG A 440 16.84 -14.46 -6.01
CA ARG A 440 16.53 -15.13 -7.28
C ARG A 440 15.49 -14.39 -8.10
N GLU A 441 14.43 -13.87 -7.46
CA GLU A 441 13.42 -13.05 -8.12
C GLU A 441 14.06 -11.82 -8.80
N LYS A 442 14.96 -11.11 -8.11
CA LYS A 442 15.67 -9.95 -8.67
C LYS A 442 16.57 -10.32 -9.85
N GLU A 443 17.22 -11.48 -9.80
CA GLU A 443 18.15 -11.94 -10.84
C GLU A 443 17.43 -12.53 -12.05
N GLN A 444 16.34 -13.28 -11.83
CA GLN A 444 15.69 -14.10 -12.84
C GLN A 444 14.33 -13.54 -13.29
N CYS A 445 13.53 -12.97 -12.40
CA CYS A 445 12.19 -12.46 -12.76
C CYS A 445 12.22 -11.00 -13.15
N ALA A 446 12.69 -10.12 -12.27
CA ALA A 446 12.59 -8.66 -12.41
C ALA A 446 13.06 -8.12 -13.78
N PRO A 447 14.12 -8.65 -14.44
CA PRO A 447 14.53 -8.20 -15.77
C PRO A 447 13.53 -8.49 -16.89
N HIS A 448 12.69 -9.51 -16.71
CA HIS A 448 11.78 -10.07 -17.72
C HIS A 448 10.30 -9.73 -17.47
N VAL A 449 9.94 -9.25 -16.27
CA VAL A 449 8.57 -8.86 -15.92
C VAL A 449 8.04 -7.79 -16.88
N GLN A 450 6.87 -8.06 -17.47
CA GLN A 450 6.16 -7.12 -18.34
C GLN A 450 5.26 -6.21 -17.50
N PHE A 451 5.77 -5.07 -17.04
CA PHE A 451 4.95 -4.05 -16.38
C PHE A 451 4.06 -3.28 -17.37
N PRO A 452 3.00 -2.58 -16.91
CA PRO A 452 2.15 -1.77 -17.80
C PRO A 452 2.89 -0.70 -18.60
N CYS A 453 4.08 -0.30 -18.18
CA CYS A 453 5.00 0.54 -18.94
C CYS A 453 6.30 -0.20 -19.23
N SER A 454 6.84 -0.01 -20.44
CA SER A 454 8.18 -0.47 -20.79
C SER A 454 9.27 0.34 -20.07
N LYS A 455 10.52 -0.14 -20.13
CA LYS A 455 11.71 0.60 -19.67
C LYS A 455 11.91 1.93 -20.41
N SER A 456 11.33 2.10 -21.60
CA SER A 456 11.38 3.32 -22.41
C SER A 456 10.12 4.19 -22.29
N GLY A 457 9.23 3.88 -21.34
CA GLY A 457 8.00 4.64 -21.14
C GLY A 457 6.93 4.41 -22.21
N GLN A 458 6.91 3.25 -22.86
CA GLN A 458 5.86 2.89 -23.79
C GLN A 458 4.73 2.13 -23.09
N PRO A 459 3.46 2.54 -23.25
CA PRO A 459 2.32 1.80 -22.70
C PRO A 459 2.23 0.38 -23.27
N GLN A 460 2.13 -0.61 -22.40
CA GLN A 460 1.95 -2.02 -22.77
C GLN A 460 0.96 -2.78 -21.86
N PRO A 461 -0.23 -2.22 -21.56
CA PRO A 461 -1.17 -2.81 -20.59
C PRO A 461 -1.66 -4.21 -20.98
N LYS A 462 -1.71 -4.54 -22.28
CA LYS A 462 -2.08 -5.89 -22.74
C LYS A 462 -1.06 -6.96 -22.32
N ARG A 463 0.24 -6.64 -22.37
CA ARG A 463 1.31 -7.54 -21.91
C ARG A 463 1.27 -7.69 -20.40
N ALA A 464 1.08 -6.58 -19.68
CA ALA A 464 1.00 -6.62 -18.23
C ALA A 464 -0.14 -7.48 -17.68
N ARG A 465 -1.30 -7.53 -18.35
CA ARG A 465 -2.40 -8.43 -17.97
C ARG A 465 -2.03 -9.91 -17.98
N GLN A 466 -0.97 -10.30 -18.68
CA GLN A 466 -0.49 -11.69 -18.72
C GLN A 466 0.44 -12.01 -17.55
N GLU A 467 1.06 -10.98 -16.95
CA GLU A 467 2.14 -11.13 -15.96
C GLU A 467 1.78 -10.57 -14.57
N CYS A 468 0.69 -9.81 -14.44
CA CYS A 468 0.24 -9.19 -13.19
C CYS A 468 -1.15 -9.69 -12.81
N TYR A 469 -1.43 -9.80 -11.51
CA TYR A 469 -2.78 -10.13 -11.04
C TYR A 469 -3.80 -9.06 -11.42
N GLN A 470 -3.46 -7.79 -11.20
CA GLN A 470 -4.35 -6.68 -11.53
C GLN A 470 -3.56 -5.42 -11.81
N ARG A 471 -3.70 -4.87 -13.02
CA ARG A 471 -2.99 -3.66 -13.47
C ARG A 471 -1.48 -3.79 -13.28
N ASP A 472 -0.91 -3.10 -12.29
CA ASP A 472 0.50 -3.11 -11.91
C ASP A 472 0.76 -3.78 -10.54
N PHE A 473 -0.21 -4.52 -10.00
CA PHE A 473 -0.11 -5.23 -8.71
C PHE A 473 0.22 -6.71 -8.93
N GLY A 474 1.21 -7.18 -8.16
CA GLY A 474 1.66 -8.57 -8.17
C GLY A 474 2.15 -9.04 -9.54
N CYS A 475 2.91 -8.19 -10.24
CA CYS A 475 3.56 -8.55 -11.49
C CYS A 475 4.69 -9.56 -11.26
N GLY A 476 4.94 -10.43 -12.24
CA GLY A 476 6.00 -11.44 -12.18
C GLY A 476 5.66 -12.69 -11.37
N TYR A 477 4.40 -12.84 -10.94
CA TYR A 477 3.99 -13.94 -10.06
C TYR A 477 4.24 -15.33 -10.65
N LYS A 478 4.14 -15.49 -11.97
CA LYS A 478 4.40 -16.77 -12.66
C LYS A 478 5.87 -17.19 -12.53
N CYS A 479 6.77 -16.27 -12.83
CA CYS A 479 8.20 -16.51 -12.69
C CYS A 479 8.58 -16.78 -11.22
N ILE A 480 7.95 -16.08 -10.26
CA ILE A 480 8.13 -16.38 -8.84
C ILE A 480 7.69 -17.83 -8.53
N ASP A 481 6.53 -18.26 -9.03
CA ASP A 481 6.03 -19.62 -8.81
C ASP A 481 6.96 -20.69 -9.42
N GLU A 482 7.57 -20.41 -10.58
CA GLU A 482 8.58 -21.27 -11.21
C GLU A 482 9.83 -21.41 -10.34
N ILE A 483 10.38 -20.29 -9.85
CA ILE A 483 11.56 -20.29 -8.95
C ILE A 483 11.29 -21.12 -7.69
N VAL A 484 10.10 -20.99 -7.12
CA VAL A 484 9.71 -21.72 -5.90
C VAL A 484 9.67 -23.21 -6.18
N ALA A 485 9.00 -23.63 -7.25
CA ALA A 485 8.91 -25.04 -7.65
C ALA A 485 10.29 -25.66 -7.92
N GLU A 486 11.21 -24.90 -8.54
CA GLU A 486 12.59 -25.35 -8.76
C GLU A 486 13.37 -25.57 -7.46
N ILE A 487 13.22 -24.67 -6.49
CA ILE A 487 13.87 -24.78 -5.18
C ILE A 487 13.33 -25.99 -4.43
N GLU A 488 12.01 -26.14 -4.35
CA GLU A 488 11.36 -27.27 -3.68
C GLU A 488 11.79 -28.61 -4.29
N THR A 489 11.86 -28.68 -5.63
CA THR A 489 12.36 -29.87 -6.33
C THR A 489 13.82 -30.16 -6.00
N SER A 490 14.64 -29.11 -5.89
CA SER A 490 16.07 -29.25 -5.56
C SER A 490 16.29 -29.66 -4.11
N GLU A 491 15.47 -29.17 -3.18
CA GLU A 491 15.48 -29.55 -1.76
C GLU A 491 15.06 -31.02 -1.61
N ALA A 492 13.95 -31.42 -2.21
CA ALA A 492 13.48 -32.81 -2.17
C ALA A 492 14.51 -33.82 -2.73
N ARG A 493 15.24 -33.44 -3.78
CA ARG A 493 16.34 -34.28 -4.32
C ARG A 493 17.53 -34.40 -3.37
N ARG A 494 17.84 -33.37 -2.59
CA ARG A 494 18.93 -33.40 -1.60
C ARG A 494 18.56 -34.23 -0.38
N GLU A 495 17.30 -34.26 0.01
CA GLU A 495 16.82 -35.09 1.12
C GLU A 495 16.72 -36.59 0.77
N ALA A 496 16.57 -36.91 -0.52
CA ALA A 496 16.51 -38.29 -1.00
C ALA A 496 17.89 -38.96 -1.16
N VAL A 497 18.98 -38.19 -1.11
CA VAL A 497 20.38 -38.65 -1.20
C VAL A 497 20.97 -38.73 0.19
#